data_AF-G2GKS9-F1
#
_entry.id   AF-G2GKS9-F1
#
_cell.length_a   1.000
_cell.length_b   1.000
_cell.length_c   1.000
_cell.angle_alpha   90.00
_cell.angle_beta   90.00
_cell.angle_gamma   90.00
#
_symmetry.space_group_name_H-M   'P 1'
#
loop_
_entity.id
_entity.type
_entity.pdbx_description
1 polymer ?
#
loop_
_entity_poly.entity_id
_entity_poly.type
_entity_poly.pdbx_seq_one_letter_code
_entity_poly.pdbx_strand_id
1 'polypeptide(L)'
;MSEDALTRTINGRLERQAVLYDNAKSLRFIITEPVLRWRIVQPQMMAAQLDRIVSISRLSHVDIRIVPLRVQQHDIANHAFVIRDDRMVTVETVHAEVVVTDPRDVSLYVDKFEGFERAALAGDEMRNLIESIRNDFLREQETG
;
A
#
# COMPACT_ATOMS: atom_id res chain seq x y z
N MET A 1 24.02 4.23 13.77
CA MET A 1 23.70 4.70 12.41
C MET A 1 24.32 6.08 12.22
N SER A 2 24.93 6.40 11.08
CA SER A 2 25.53 7.73 10.88
C SER A 2 24.44 8.79 10.68
N GLU A 3 24.73 10.04 11.05
CA GLU A 3 23.85 11.20 10.91
C GLU A 3 23.44 11.42 9.43
N ASP A 4 24.34 11.13 8.50
CA ASP A 4 24.06 11.13 7.05
C ASP A 4 23.09 10.04 6.63
N ALA A 5 23.18 8.83 7.19
CA ALA A 5 22.25 7.74 6.88
C ALA A 5 20.85 8.04 7.42
N LEU A 6 20.77 8.68 8.60
CA LEU A 6 19.51 9.13 9.19
C LEU A 6 18.87 10.25 8.34
N THR A 7 19.65 11.26 7.96
CA THR A 7 19.17 12.38 7.13
C THR A 7 18.69 11.91 5.76
N ARG A 8 19.41 10.99 5.11
CA ARG A 8 19.01 10.40 3.82
C ARG A 8 17.73 9.58 3.92
N THR A 9 17.56 8.85 5.03
CA THR A 9 16.34 8.07 5.32
C THR A 9 15.13 8.99 5.55
N ILE A 10 15.34 10.08 6.30
CA ILE A 10 14.30 11.10 6.55
C ILE A 10 13.92 11.80 5.24
N ASN A 11 14.89 12.26 4.45
CA ASN A 11 14.64 12.93 3.18
C ASN A 11 13.93 12.00 2.18
N GLY A 12 14.38 10.75 2.04
CA GLY A 12 13.70 9.78 1.18
C GLY A 12 12.28 9.42 1.66
N ARG A 13 11.98 9.58 2.96
CA ARG A 13 10.61 9.44 3.49
C ARG A 13 9.76 10.66 3.16
N LEU A 14 10.32 11.87 3.26
CA LEU A 14 9.65 13.12 2.90
C LEU A 14 9.38 13.22 1.40
N GLU A 15 10.35 12.83 0.55
CA GLU A 15 10.18 12.79 -0.91
C GLU A 15 9.07 11.82 -1.33
N ARG A 16 9.04 10.61 -0.76
CA ARG A 16 7.96 9.64 -1.01
C ARG A 16 6.60 10.16 -0.54
N GLN A 17 6.54 10.90 0.57
CA GLN A 17 5.32 11.56 1.01
C GLN A 17 4.92 12.73 0.09
N ALA A 18 5.88 13.48 -0.46
CA ALA A 18 5.62 14.57 -1.38
C ALA A 18 5.02 14.09 -2.70
N VAL A 19 5.42 12.90 -3.18
CA VAL A 19 4.84 12.29 -4.39
C VAL A 19 3.33 12.07 -4.28
N LEU A 20 2.79 11.81 -3.08
CA LEU A 20 1.34 11.67 -2.88
C LEU A 20 0.55 12.96 -3.16
N TYR A 21 1.22 14.11 -3.13
CA TYR A 21 0.61 15.43 -3.36
C TYR A 21 0.99 16.03 -4.73
N ASP A 22 1.71 15.26 -5.55
CA ASP A 22 2.01 15.62 -6.93
C ASP A 22 0.82 15.24 -7.83
N ASN A 23 -0.10 16.18 -8.00
CA ASN A 23 -1.32 15.98 -8.79
C ASN A 23 -1.06 15.78 -10.30
N ALA A 24 0.18 15.93 -10.77
CA ALA A 24 0.54 15.59 -12.16
C ALA A 24 0.65 14.08 -12.39
N LYS A 25 0.66 13.27 -11.31
CA LYS A 25 0.79 11.82 -11.37
C LYS A 25 -0.51 11.14 -10.93
N SER A 26 -0.88 10.08 -11.64
CA SER A 26 -1.93 9.16 -11.19
C SER A 26 -1.30 8.05 -10.36
N LEU A 27 -1.75 7.87 -9.12
CA LEU A 27 -1.23 6.86 -8.22
C LEU A 27 -2.28 5.79 -7.97
N ARG A 28 -1.94 4.53 -8.26
CA ARG A 28 -2.81 3.38 -8.00
C ARG A 28 -2.16 2.47 -6.97
N PHE A 29 -2.90 2.13 -5.92
CA PHE A 29 -2.44 1.26 -4.83
C PHE A 29 -3.41 0.11 -4.65
N ILE A 30 -2.88 -1.11 -4.68
CA ILE A 30 -3.62 -2.31 -4.30
C ILE A 30 -3.00 -2.85 -3.02
N ILE A 31 -3.78 -2.94 -1.95
CA ILE A 31 -3.33 -3.36 -0.63
C ILE A 31 -4.16 -4.57 -0.21
N THR A 32 -3.53 -5.60 0.35
CA THR A 32 -4.25 -6.77 0.83
C THR A 32 -4.73 -6.55 2.26
N GLU A 33 -5.97 -6.93 2.58
CA GLU A 33 -6.52 -6.80 3.94
C GLU A 33 -5.61 -7.37 5.06
N PRO A 34 -4.89 -8.51 4.90
CA PRO A 34 -4.01 -9.03 5.93
C PRO A 34 -2.98 -8.04 6.47
N VAL A 35 -2.37 -7.21 5.62
CA VAL A 35 -1.35 -6.24 6.07
C VAL A 35 -1.95 -5.14 6.93
N LEU A 36 -3.22 -4.80 6.71
CA LEU A 36 -3.94 -3.80 7.50
C LEU A 36 -4.29 -4.31 8.89
N ARG A 37 -4.32 -5.63 9.10
CA ARG A 37 -4.63 -6.29 10.37
C ARG A 37 -3.40 -6.67 11.19
N TRP A 38 -2.19 -6.43 10.67
CA TRP A 38 -0.96 -6.74 11.39
C TRP A 38 -0.81 -5.89 12.65
N ARG A 39 -0.38 -6.52 13.76
CA ARG A 39 -0.16 -5.88 15.06
C ARG A 39 1.31 -5.54 15.29
N ILE A 40 1.87 -4.72 14.39
CA ILE A 40 3.31 -4.39 14.40
C ILE A 40 3.66 -3.14 15.21
N VAL A 41 2.66 -2.34 15.58
CA VAL A 41 2.76 -1.17 16.45
C VAL A 41 1.57 -1.14 17.42
N GLN A 42 1.57 -0.21 18.38
CA GLN A 42 0.45 -0.04 19.31
C GLN A 42 -0.88 0.17 18.55
N PRO A 43 -2.01 -0.38 19.03
CA PRO A 43 -3.28 -0.32 18.31
C PRO A 43 -3.73 1.09 17.90
N GLN A 44 -3.54 2.09 18.76
CA GLN A 44 -3.80 3.51 18.43
C GLN A 44 -2.99 4.02 17.23
N MET A 45 -1.75 3.55 17.07
CA MET A 45 -0.89 3.89 15.94
C MET A 45 -1.34 3.18 14.66
N MET A 46 -1.80 1.92 14.76
CA MET A 46 -2.43 1.22 13.63
C MET A 46 -3.69 1.96 13.17
N ALA A 47 -4.57 2.34 14.11
CA ALA A 47 -5.78 3.10 13.78
C ALA A 47 -5.47 4.43 13.07
N ALA A 48 -4.45 5.17 13.53
CA ALA A 48 -4.01 6.40 12.88
C ALA A 48 -3.45 6.17 11.46
N GLN A 49 -2.77 5.04 11.22
CA GLN A 49 -2.33 4.68 9.86
C GLN A 49 -3.51 4.41 8.93
N LEU A 50 -4.55 3.71 9.41
CA LEU A 50 -5.75 3.42 8.64
C LEU A 50 -6.55 4.70 8.33
N ASP A 51 -6.68 5.63 9.30
CA ASP A 51 -7.24 6.97 9.06
C ASP A 51 -6.51 7.71 7.94
N ARG A 52 -5.18 7.63 7.94
CA ARG A 52 -4.37 8.28 6.91
C ARG A 52 -4.63 7.69 5.54
N ILE A 53 -4.80 6.36 5.41
CA ILE A 53 -5.15 5.71 4.14
C ILE A 53 -6.51 6.21 3.64
N VAL A 54 -7.53 6.26 4.50
CA VAL A 54 -8.87 6.78 4.15
C VAL A 54 -8.77 8.23 3.69
N SER A 55 -8.03 9.08 4.40
CA SER A 55 -7.81 10.48 4.02
C SER A 55 -7.15 10.62 2.65
N ILE A 56 -6.09 9.85 2.36
CA ILE A 56 -5.39 9.87 1.06
C ILE A 56 -6.31 9.39 -0.07
N SER A 57 -7.16 8.39 0.18
CA SER A 57 -8.09 7.85 -0.83
C SER A 57 -9.11 8.84 -1.38
N ARG A 58 -9.19 10.05 -0.79
CA ARG A 58 -10.09 11.14 -1.22
C ARG A 58 -9.43 12.10 -2.22
N LEU A 59 -8.12 11.97 -2.47
CA LEU A 59 -7.42 12.77 -3.47
C LEU A 59 -7.80 12.29 -4.88
N SER A 60 -8.14 13.21 -5.79
CA SER A 60 -8.66 12.86 -7.12
C SER A 60 -7.69 12.08 -8.02
N HIS A 61 -6.39 12.20 -7.75
CA HIS A 61 -5.32 11.52 -8.49
C HIS A 61 -4.82 10.24 -7.79
N VAL A 62 -5.50 9.80 -6.72
CA VAL A 62 -5.14 8.61 -5.94
C VAL A 62 -6.27 7.60 -5.94
N ASP A 63 -6.02 6.41 -6.49
CA ASP A 63 -6.88 5.24 -6.42
C ASP A 63 -6.29 4.24 -5.44
N ILE A 64 -6.97 4.01 -4.31
CA ILE A 64 -6.61 2.98 -3.34
C ILE A 64 -7.69 1.91 -3.35
N ARG A 65 -7.28 0.67 -3.50
CA ARG A 65 -8.17 -0.49 -3.43
C ARG A 65 -7.66 -1.53 -2.47
N ILE A 66 -8.59 -2.22 -1.82
CA ILE A 66 -8.28 -3.24 -0.82
C ILE A 66 -8.77 -4.60 -1.28
N VAL A 67 -7.87 -5.58 -1.35
CA VAL A 67 -8.21 -6.98 -1.62
C VAL A 67 -8.69 -7.62 -0.32
N PRO A 68 -9.99 -7.94 -0.17
CA PRO A 68 -10.53 -8.42 1.09
C PRO A 68 -10.25 -9.92 1.28
N LEU A 69 -10.12 -10.35 2.54
CA LEU A 69 -9.88 -11.74 2.93
C LEU A 69 -11.00 -12.69 2.50
N ARG A 70 -12.24 -12.18 2.37
CA ARG A 70 -13.43 -12.97 2.03
C ARG A 70 -13.50 -13.41 0.56
N VAL A 71 -12.63 -12.90 -0.30
CA VAL A 71 -12.64 -13.20 -1.74
C VAL A 71 -11.62 -14.28 -2.07
N GLN A 72 -12.02 -15.25 -2.90
CA GLN A 72 -11.13 -16.28 -3.42
C GLN A 72 -9.99 -15.64 -4.21
N GLN A 73 -8.75 -15.88 -3.76
CA GLN A 73 -7.55 -15.43 -4.45
C GLN A 73 -7.08 -16.49 -5.43
N HIS A 74 -6.64 -16.03 -6.61
CA HIS A 74 -6.04 -16.87 -7.65
C HIS A 74 -4.52 -16.70 -7.72
N ASP A 75 -3.98 -15.79 -6.91
CA ASP A 75 -2.57 -15.46 -6.83
C ASP A 75 -2.23 -14.96 -5.41
N ILE A 76 -0.95 -14.93 -5.07
CA ILE A 76 -0.43 -14.51 -3.77
C ILE A 76 0.44 -13.25 -3.95
N ALA A 77 0.23 -12.26 -3.10
CA ALA A 77 1.06 -11.07 -3.01
C ALA A 77 2.39 -11.39 -2.28
N ASN A 78 3.30 -12.08 -2.99
CA ASN A 78 4.54 -12.61 -2.42
C ASN A 78 5.53 -11.53 -1.94
N HIS A 79 5.50 -10.35 -2.58
CA HIS A 79 6.33 -9.19 -2.27
C HIS A 79 5.62 -7.92 -2.72
N ALA A 80 5.97 -6.80 -2.11
CA ALA A 80 5.56 -5.50 -2.60
C ALA A 80 6.36 -5.15 -3.87
N PHE A 81 5.68 -4.56 -4.85
CA PHE A 81 6.30 -4.06 -6.06
C PHE A 81 5.64 -2.77 -6.51
N VAL A 82 6.38 -1.96 -7.26
CA VAL A 82 5.91 -0.68 -7.82
C VAL A 82 6.18 -0.69 -9.32
N ILE A 83 5.14 -0.41 -10.11
CA ILE A 83 5.24 -0.25 -11.56
C ILE A 83 5.33 1.24 -11.90
N ARG A 84 6.24 1.62 -12.78
CA ARG A 84 6.38 2.97 -13.33
C ARG A 84 6.20 2.92 -14.85
N ASP A 85 5.17 3.61 -15.32
CA ASP A 85 4.84 3.82 -16.74
C ASP A 85 4.85 2.54 -17.59
N ASP A 86 4.49 1.39 -17.01
CA ASP A 86 4.50 0.05 -17.63
C ASP A 86 5.83 -0.31 -18.30
N ARG A 87 6.93 0.26 -17.80
CA ARG A 87 8.29 0.13 -18.35
C ARG A 87 9.31 -0.35 -17.34
N MET A 88 9.04 -0.16 -16.06
CA MET A 88 9.94 -0.49 -14.99
C MET A 88 9.16 -0.99 -13.79
N VAL A 89 9.63 -2.08 -13.20
CA VAL A 89 9.14 -2.58 -11.92
C VAL A 89 10.27 -2.57 -10.92
N THR A 90 9.99 -2.05 -9.73
CA THR A 90 10.89 -2.16 -8.59
C THR A 90 10.26 -3.11 -7.59
N VAL A 91 11.02 -4.13 -7.17
CA VAL A 91 10.63 -5.09 -6.14
C VAL A 91 11.53 -4.90 -4.94
N GLU A 92 10.94 -4.59 -3.79
CA GLU A 92 11.67 -4.49 -2.54
C GLU A 92 11.67 -5.86 -1.84
N THR A 93 12.86 -6.42 -1.60
CA THR A 93 13.05 -7.61 -0.76
C THR A 93 13.76 -7.22 0.53
N VAL A 94 13.78 -8.13 1.50
CA VAL A 94 14.35 -7.87 2.84
C VAL A 94 15.79 -7.33 2.81
N HIS A 95 16.59 -7.74 1.82
CA HIS A 95 18.02 -7.42 1.77
C HIS A 95 18.44 -6.67 0.50
N ALA A 96 17.56 -6.55 -0.49
CA ALA A 96 17.91 -6.00 -1.80
C ALA A 96 16.69 -5.42 -2.52
N GLU A 97 16.95 -4.44 -3.38
CA GLU A 97 16.01 -3.96 -4.37
C GLU A 97 16.32 -4.62 -5.72
N VAL A 98 15.29 -5.13 -6.40
CA VAL A 98 15.39 -5.68 -7.76
C VAL A 98 14.67 -4.75 -8.72
N VAL A 99 15.36 -4.36 -9.79
CA VAL A 99 14.80 -3.53 -10.87
C VAL A 99 14.61 -4.41 -12.11
N VAL A 100 13.38 -4.43 -12.62
CA VAL A 100 12.97 -5.21 -13.79
C VAL A 100 12.60 -4.23 -14.91
N THR A 101 13.20 -4.42 -16.09
CA THR A 101 12.99 -3.57 -17.27
C THR A 101 12.78 -4.37 -18.57
N ASP A 102 12.94 -5.71 -18.57
CA ASP A 102 12.57 -6.53 -19.73
C ASP A 102 11.04 -6.43 -19.92
N PRO A 103 10.55 -6.01 -21.09
CA PRO A 103 9.12 -5.79 -21.30
C PRO A 103 8.23 -7.00 -21.01
N ARG A 104 8.74 -8.22 -21.21
CA ARG A 104 7.98 -9.45 -20.94
C ARG A 104 7.83 -9.65 -19.44
N ASP A 105 8.90 -9.45 -18.69
CA ASP A 105 8.86 -9.57 -17.23
C ASP A 105 8.03 -8.45 -16.61
N VAL A 106 8.13 -7.22 -17.13
CA VAL A 106 7.26 -6.10 -16.72
C VAL A 106 5.79 -6.45 -16.95
N SER A 107 5.44 -7.04 -18.10
CA SER A 107 4.05 -7.45 -18.40
C SER A 107 3.50 -8.44 -17.36
N LEU A 108 4.32 -9.37 -16.86
CA LEU A 108 3.89 -10.32 -15.81
C LEU A 108 3.45 -9.60 -14.52
N TYR A 109 4.17 -8.53 -14.13
CA TYR A 109 3.82 -7.73 -12.97
C TYR A 109 2.58 -6.87 -13.21
N VAL A 110 2.41 -6.33 -14.41
CA VAL A 110 1.21 -5.60 -14.81
C VAL A 110 -0.02 -6.51 -14.73
N ASP A 111 0.04 -7.70 -15.34
CA ASP A 111 -1.05 -8.68 -15.31
C ASP A 111 -1.41 -9.10 -13.87
N LYS A 112 -0.40 -9.29 -13.02
CA LYS A 112 -0.56 -9.57 -11.59
C LYS A 112 -1.25 -8.43 -10.85
N PHE A 113 -0.83 -7.18 -11.09
CA PHE A 113 -1.44 -6.00 -10.49
C PHE A 113 -2.92 -5.90 -10.86
N GLU A 114 -3.24 -6.04 -12.16
CA GLU A 114 -4.62 -6.02 -12.65
C GLU A 114 -5.46 -7.18 -12.11
N GLY A 115 -4.84 -8.35 -11.92
CA GLY A 115 -5.46 -9.50 -11.26
C GLY A 115 -5.99 -9.17 -9.86
N PHE A 116 -5.15 -8.55 -9.04
CA PHE A 116 -5.59 -8.08 -7.71
C PHE A 116 -6.57 -6.92 -7.79
N GLU A 117 -6.38 -5.99 -8.74
CA GLU A 117 -7.27 -4.85 -8.95
C GLU A 117 -8.72 -5.27 -9.22
N ARG A 118 -8.93 -6.35 -10.00
CA ARG A 118 -10.26 -6.91 -10.28
C ARG A 118 -10.95 -7.51 -9.06
N ALA A 119 -10.19 -8.00 -8.08
CA ALA A 119 -10.71 -8.59 -6.85
C ALA A 119 -10.87 -7.59 -5.70
N ALA A 120 -10.37 -6.36 -5.86
CA ALA A 120 -10.28 -5.37 -4.81
C ALA A 120 -11.55 -4.51 -4.68
N LEU A 121 -11.90 -4.16 -3.46
CA LEU A 121 -12.91 -3.15 -3.16
C LEU A 121 -12.35 -1.76 -3.46
N ALA A 122 -13.20 -0.87 -3.96
CA ALA A 122 -12.89 0.53 -4.22
C ALA A 122 -13.92 1.46 -3.55
N GLY A 123 -13.66 2.77 -3.57
CA GLY A 123 -14.63 3.78 -3.13
C GLY A 123 -15.10 3.59 -1.68
N ASP A 124 -16.42 3.68 -1.46
CA ASP A 124 -17.00 3.61 -0.11
C ASP A 124 -16.92 2.22 0.50
N GLU A 125 -17.04 1.15 -0.28
CA GLU A 125 -16.89 -0.22 0.24
C GLU A 125 -15.48 -0.46 0.79
N MET A 126 -14.48 0.06 0.08
CA MET A 126 -13.09 0.03 0.53
C MET A 126 -12.90 0.82 1.83
N ARG A 127 -13.42 2.05 1.89
CA ARG A 127 -13.31 2.90 3.09
C ARG A 127 -14.00 2.26 4.29
N ASN A 128 -15.20 1.71 4.11
CA ASN A 128 -15.94 1.02 5.16
C ASN A 128 -15.17 -0.19 5.71
N LEU A 129 -14.49 -0.96 4.85
CA LEU A 129 -13.64 -2.07 5.30
C LEU A 129 -12.48 -1.56 6.16
N ILE A 130 -11.77 -0.52 5.72
CA ILE A 130 -10.66 0.07 6.46
C ILE A 130 -11.14 0.63 7.81
N GLU A 131 -12.25 1.35 7.83
CA GLU A 131 -12.85 1.91 9.04
C GLU A 131 -13.29 0.81 10.01
N SER A 132 -13.80 -0.33 9.52
CA SER A 132 -14.10 -1.49 10.35
C SER A 132 -12.84 -2.03 11.03
N ILE A 133 -11.76 -2.24 10.27
CA ILE A 133 -10.48 -2.74 10.82
C ILE A 133 -9.91 -1.76 11.85
N ARG A 134 -9.99 -0.46 11.55
CA ARG A 134 -9.58 0.61 12.46
C ARG A 134 -10.34 0.55 13.78
N ASN A 135 -11.65 0.38 13.72
CA ASN A 135 -12.49 0.31 14.92
C ASN A 135 -12.15 -0.92 15.77
N ASP A 136 -11.75 -2.03 15.17
CA ASP A 136 -11.27 -3.21 15.91
C ASP A 136 -10.02 -2.86 16.75
N PHE A 137 -9.04 -2.15 16.17
CA PHE A 137 -7.86 -1.68 16.93
C PHE A 137 -8.19 -0.71 18.07
N LEU A 138 -9.18 0.16 17.88
CA LEU A 138 -9.57 1.11 18.94
C LEU A 138 -10.28 0.41 20.11
N ARG A 139 -11.14 -0.57 19.84
CA ARG A 139 -11.78 -1.38 20.89
C ARG A 139 -10.75 -2.14 21.73
N GLU A 140 -9.69 -2.65 21.11
CA GLU A 140 -8.61 -3.36 21.83
C GLU A 140 -7.92 -2.47 22.88
N GLN A 141 -7.85 -1.15 22.68
CA GLN A 141 -7.31 -0.20 23.68
C GLN A 141 -8.20 -0.03 24.90
N GLU A 142 -9.53 -0.18 24.74
CA GLU A 142 -10.48 0.01 25.85
C GLU A 142 -10.51 -1.21 26.78
N THR A 143 -10.05 -2.37 26.29
CA THR A 143 -10.05 -3.65 27.02
C THR A 143 -8.71 -4.05 27.64
N GLY A 144 -7.63 -3.30 27.42
CA GLY A 144 -6.27 -3.58 27.91
C GLY A 144 -5.78 -2.56 28.91
#